data_AF-A0A8H4XWC7-F1
#
_entry.id   AF-A0A8H4XWC7-F1
#
_cell.length_a   1.000
_cell.length_b   1.000
_cell.length_c   1.000
_cell.angle_alpha   90.00
_cell.angle_beta   90.00
_cell.angle_gamma   90.00
#
_symmetry.space_group_name_H-M   'P 1'
#
loop_
_entity.id
_entity.type
_entity.pdbx_description
1 polymer ?
#
loop_
_entity_poly.entity_id
_entity_poly.type
_entity_poly.pdbx_seq_one_letter_code
_entity_poly.pdbx_strand_id
1 'polypeptide(L)'
;MGYSSVQAQGLSSPPYLCSYFVCLLMSFLSDRFGNRSYLLSALALVGAVGYLVQALIHMNGVRYFATYLICAGVFSAVALTFTWVTDNQGSASKRGAGLIIFGMIGQTGSIAGSRFFPKEEGPYYTKGMAISAA
;
A
#
# COMPACT_ATOMS: atom_id res chain seq x y z
N MET A 1 15.20 4.11 11.55
CA MET A 1 14.65 4.56 12.85
C MET A 1 15.47 4.07 14.05
N GLY A 2 16.41 3.11 13.88
CA GLY A 2 17.31 2.69 14.97
C GLY A 2 16.78 1.59 15.89
N TYR A 3 15.62 1.01 15.57
CA TYR A 3 15.05 -0.14 16.30
C TYR A 3 15.75 -1.45 15.94
N SER A 4 15.80 -2.39 16.90
CA SER A 4 16.21 -3.76 16.62
C SER A 4 15.21 -4.46 15.68
N SER A 5 15.61 -5.54 15.03
CA SER A 5 14.73 -6.31 14.13
C SER A 5 13.45 -6.79 14.83
N VAL A 6 13.57 -7.27 16.07
CA VAL A 6 12.44 -7.75 16.88
C VAL A 6 11.50 -6.59 17.23
N GLN A 7 12.05 -5.45 17.67
CA GLN A 7 11.25 -4.26 18.00
C GLN A 7 10.55 -3.69 16.76
N ALA A 8 11.23 -3.66 15.61
CA ALA A 8 10.66 -3.18 14.35
C ALA A 8 9.49 -4.05 13.87
N GLN A 9 9.57 -5.38 14.01
CA GLN A 9 8.47 -6.29 13.70
C GLN A 9 7.28 -6.12 14.67
N GLY A 10 7.57 -5.92 15.96
CA GLY A 10 6.53 -5.58 16.94
C GLY A 10 5.80 -4.28 16.58
N LEU A 11 6.55 -3.25 16.21
CA LEU A 11 6.01 -1.92 15.85
C LEU A 11 5.28 -1.89 14.50
N SER A 12 5.54 -2.83 13.59
CA SER A 12 4.82 -2.90 12.31
C SER A 12 3.43 -3.53 12.45
N SER A 13 3.19 -4.34 13.49
CA SER A 13 1.93 -5.05 13.69
C SER A 13 0.71 -4.10 13.85
N PRO A 14 0.78 -3.02 14.66
CA PRO A 14 -0.37 -2.10 14.80
C PRO A 14 -0.76 -1.34 13.51
N PRO A 15 0.18 -0.83 12.68
CA PRO A 15 -0.15 -0.31 11.35
C PRO A 15 -0.92 -1.30 10.45
N TYR A 16 -0.52 -2.58 10.44
CA TYR A 16 -1.23 -3.61 9.69
C TYR A 16 -2.66 -3.84 10.21
N LEU A 17 -2.83 -3.88 11.54
CA LEU A 17 -4.14 -4.02 12.16
C LEU A 17 -5.05 -2.82 11.84
N CYS A 18 -4.52 -1.60 11.89
CA CYS A 18 -5.25 -0.41 11.47
C CYS A 18 -5.69 -0.52 10.00
N SER A 19 -4.76 -0.93 9.14
CA SER A 19 -5.05 -1.12 7.72
C SER A 19 -6.15 -2.15 7.46
N TYR A 20 -6.25 -3.21 8.28
CA TYR A 20 -7.32 -4.19 8.17
C TYR A 20 -8.71 -3.52 8.37
N PHE A 21 -8.87 -2.71 9.42
CA PHE A 21 -10.12 -2.00 9.65
C PHE A 21 -10.43 -0.96 8.57
N VAL A 22 -9.42 -0.23 8.09
CA VAL A 22 -9.58 0.72 6.98
C VAL A 22 -10.01 -0.01 5.71
N CYS A 23 -9.41 -1.16 5.41
CA CYS A 23 -9.78 -1.97 4.26
C CYS A 23 -11.24 -2.41 4.32
N LEU A 24 -11.72 -2.90 5.47
CA LEU A 24 -13.13 -3.27 5.66
C LEU A 24 -14.06 -2.07 5.44
N LEU A 25 -13.74 -0.92 6.03
CA LEU A 25 -14.52 0.30 5.90
C LEU A 25 -14.59 0.76 4.44
N MET A 26 -13.46 0.76 3.73
CA MET A 26 -13.37 1.21 2.34
C MET A 26 -14.07 0.25 1.38
N SER A 27 -13.99 -1.06 1.62
CA SER A 27 -14.77 -2.04 0.86
C SER A 27 -16.27 -1.80 1.03
N PHE A 28 -16.74 -1.59 2.26
CA PHE A 28 -18.15 -1.28 2.53
C PHE A 28 -18.58 0.04 1.86
N LEU A 29 -17.77 1.09 1.97
CA LEU A 29 -18.04 2.37 1.30
C LEU A 29 -18.07 2.21 -0.23
N SER A 30 -17.15 1.43 -0.79
CA SER A 30 -17.04 1.15 -2.22
C SER A 30 -18.31 0.53 -2.76
N ASP A 31 -18.86 -0.46 -2.07
CA ASP A 31 -20.10 -1.11 -2.48
C ASP A 31 -21.31 -0.17 -2.36
N ARG A 32 -21.30 0.75 -1.39
CA ARG A 32 -22.38 1.74 -1.21
C ARG A 32 -22.34 2.87 -2.24
N PHE A 33 -21.16 3.36 -2.60
CA PHE A 33 -21.01 4.49 -3.53
C PHE A 33 -21.08 4.07 -4.99
N GLY A 34 -20.85 2.79 -5.32
CA GLY A 34 -20.88 2.25 -6.67
C GLY A 34 -19.76 2.75 -7.61
N ASN A 35 -18.99 3.76 -7.19
CA ASN A 35 -17.88 4.34 -7.94
C ASN A 35 -16.54 4.04 -7.25
N ARG A 36 -15.96 2.89 -7.57
CA ARG A 36 -14.72 2.39 -6.95
C ARG A 36 -13.48 3.21 -7.31
N SER A 37 -13.49 3.89 -8.45
CA SER A 37 -12.36 4.68 -8.95
C SER A 37 -12.00 5.85 -8.03
N TYR A 38 -12.98 6.61 -7.53
CA TYR A 38 -12.72 7.76 -6.65
C TYR A 38 -12.11 7.32 -5.32
N LEU A 39 -12.61 6.23 -4.73
CA LEU A 39 -12.06 5.69 -3.49
C LEU A 39 -10.65 5.15 -3.70
N LEU A 40 -10.42 4.49 -4.84
CA LEU A 40 -9.08 3.99 -5.19
C LEU A 40 -8.08 5.15 -5.34
N SER A 41 -8.46 6.23 -6.03
CA SER A 41 -7.63 7.43 -6.16
C SER A 41 -7.36 8.09 -4.80
N ALA A 42 -8.38 8.19 -3.93
CA ALA A 42 -8.19 8.74 -2.59
C ALA A 42 -7.22 7.90 -1.74
N LEU A 43 -7.34 6.57 -1.77
CA LEU A 43 -6.44 5.67 -1.05
C LEU A 43 -5.01 5.72 -1.59
N ALA A 44 -4.86 5.79 -2.91
CA ALA A 44 -3.56 5.97 -3.55
C ALA A 44 -2.91 7.29 -3.12
N LEU A 45 -3.65 8.39 -3.07
CA LEU A 45 -3.15 9.68 -2.58
C LEU A 45 -2.72 9.62 -1.12
N VAL A 46 -3.49 8.95 -0.25
CA VAL A 46 -3.12 8.77 1.16
C VAL A 46 -1.80 7.98 1.29
N GLY A 47 -1.64 6.92 0.49
CA GLY A 47 -0.40 6.14 0.44
C GLY A 47 0.79 6.97 -0.07
N ALA A 48 0.61 7.71 -1.16
CA ALA A 48 1.62 8.58 -1.74
C ALA A 48 2.08 9.67 -0.76
N VAL A 49 1.15 10.32 -0.06
CA VAL A 49 1.45 11.29 1.00
C VAL A 49 2.26 10.63 2.12
N GLY A 50 1.90 9.41 2.54
CA GLY A 50 2.67 8.66 3.53
C GLY A 50 4.12 8.40 3.11
N TYR A 51 4.33 7.95 1.86
CA TYR A 51 5.67 7.75 1.32
C TYR A 51 6.47 9.06 1.21
N LEU A 52 5.82 10.15 0.77
CA LEU A 52 6.44 11.47 0.68
C LEU A 52 6.85 12.02 2.06
N VAL A 53 6.00 11.86 3.07
CA VAL A 53 6.32 12.20 4.46
C VAL A 53 7.54 11.38 4.94
N GLN A 54 7.60 10.09 4.63
CA GLN A 54 8.72 9.24 5.01
C GLN A 54 10.02 9.60 4.27
N ALA A 55 9.93 10.12 3.05
CA ALA A 55 11.07 10.60 2.27
C ALA A 55 11.63 11.93 2.79
N LEU A 56 10.75 12.87 3.16
CA LEU A 56 11.13 14.25 3.51
C LEU A 56 11.38 14.49 5.00
N ILE A 57 10.78 13.69 5.90
CA ILE A 57 10.84 13.92 7.34
C ILE A 57 11.73 12.89 8.04
N HIS A 58 12.62 13.37 8.92
CA HIS A 58 13.57 12.54 9.67
C HIS A 58 13.20 12.33 11.14
N MET A 59 12.12 12.95 11.64
CA MET A 59 11.61 12.71 12.99
C MET A 59 10.97 11.32 13.10
N ASN A 60 11.48 10.47 13.99
CA ASN A 60 11.04 9.07 14.13
C ASN A 60 9.52 8.92 14.37
N GLY A 61 8.92 9.78 15.23
CA GLY A 61 7.49 9.73 15.51
C GLY A 61 6.63 9.99 14.27
N VAL A 62 7.00 10.98 13.46
CA VAL A 62 6.27 11.32 12.23
C VAL A 62 6.44 10.24 11.17
N ARG A 63 7.64 9.66 11.05
CA ARG A 63 7.89 8.53 10.13
C ARG A 63 7.09 7.28 10.52
N TYR A 64 6.94 7.04 11.83
CA TYR A 64 6.10 5.94 12.32
C TYR A 64 4.63 6.17 11.98
N PHE A 65 4.12 7.38 12.20
CA PHE A 65 2.76 7.74 11.76
C PHE A 65 2.57 7.61 10.24
N ALA A 66 3.57 8.01 9.44
CA ALA A 66 3.53 7.85 7.99
C ALA A 66 3.37 6.37 7.56
N THR A 67 3.92 5.43 8.34
CA THR A 67 3.73 3.99 8.09
C THR A 67 2.26 3.59 8.21
N TYR A 68 1.48 4.19 9.12
CA TYR A 68 0.03 3.94 9.19
C TYR A 68 -0.69 4.40 7.93
N LEU A 69 -0.35 5.60 7.43
CA LEU A 69 -0.95 6.13 6.20
C LEU A 69 -0.62 5.24 4.99
N ILE A 70 0.64 4.82 4.86
CA ILE A 70 1.09 3.92 3.80
C ILE A 70 0.32 2.60 3.87
N CYS A 71 0.31 1.93 5.03
CA CYS A 71 -0.38 0.64 5.18
C CYS A 71 -1.88 0.78 4.86
N ALA A 72 -2.55 1.74 5.49
CA ALA A 72 -3.98 1.96 5.31
C ALA A 72 -4.36 2.28 3.86
N GLY A 73 -3.59 3.12 3.18
CA GLY A 73 -3.82 3.49 1.78
C GLY A 73 -3.53 2.33 0.83
N VAL A 74 -2.31 1.79 0.87
CA VAL A 74 -1.82 0.81 -0.11
C VAL A 74 -2.57 -0.52 -0.02
N PHE A 75 -2.74 -1.11 1.16
CA PHE A 75 -3.39 -2.42 1.26
C PHE A 75 -4.88 -2.35 0.93
N SER A 76 -5.56 -1.28 1.35
CA SER A 76 -6.96 -1.07 0.98
C SER A 76 -7.09 -0.85 -0.52
N ALA A 77 -6.21 -0.06 -1.14
CA ALA A 77 -6.21 0.15 -2.58
C ALA A 77 -6.02 -1.17 -3.36
N VAL A 78 -5.09 -2.01 -2.92
CA VAL A 78 -4.88 -3.34 -3.52
C VAL A 78 -6.16 -4.18 -3.42
N ALA A 79 -6.76 -4.29 -2.23
CA ALA A 79 -7.99 -5.05 -2.05
C ALA A 79 -9.14 -4.58 -2.94
N LEU A 80 -9.38 -3.26 -3.01
CA LEU A 80 -10.42 -2.70 -3.89
C LEU A 80 -10.11 -2.93 -5.37
N THR A 81 -8.83 -2.93 -5.75
CA THR A 81 -8.42 -3.20 -7.14
C THR A 81 -8.73 -4.63 -7.56
N PHE A 82 -8.54 -5.62 -6.66
CA PHE A 82 -8.94 -7.01 -6.94
C PHE A 82 -10.44 -7.12 -7.25
N THR A 83 -11.29 -6.48 -6.44
CA THR A 83 -12.74 -6.43 -6.68
C THR A 83 -13.09 -5.69 -7.98
N TRP A 84 -12.39 -4.58 -8.25
CA TRP A 84 -12.63 -3.82 -9.48
C TRP A 84 -12.25 -4.63 -10.73
N VAL A 85 -11.14 -5.38 -10.69
CA VAL A 85 -10.74 -6.28 -11.79
C VAL A 85 -11.82 -7.32 -12.04
N THR A 86 -12.38 -7.95 -11.02
CA THR A 86 -13.42 -8.98 -11.20
C THR A 86 -14.73 -8.42 -11.76
N ASP A 87 -15.08 -7.19 -11.39
CA ASP A 87 -16.33 -6.57 -11.82
C ASP A 87 -16.29 -6.12 -13.29
N ASN A 88 -15.09 -5.80 -13.81
CA ASN A 88 -14.90 -5.45 -15.21
C ASN A 88 -14.86 -6.67 -16.15
N GLN A 89 -14.99 -7.90 -15.63
CA GLN A 89 -14.96 -9.11 -16.45
C GLN A 89 -16.37 -9.71 -16.59
N GLY A 90 -16.77 -9.93 -17.85
CA GLY A 90 -18.11 -10.43 -18.19
C GLY A 90 -18.33 -11.94 -18.02
N SER A 91 -17.29 -12.74 -17.74
CA SER A 91 -17.43 -14.19 -17.51
C SER A 91 -16.54 -14.68 -16.38
N ALA A 92 -16.94 -15.78 -15.73
CA ALA A 92 -16.20 -16.38 -14.62
C ALA A 92 -14.75 -16.78 -15.01
N SER A 93 -14.56 -17.34 -16.20
CA SER A 93 -13.23 -17.68 -16.72
C SER A 93 -12.35 -16.44 -16.91
N LYS A 94 -12.93 -15.33 -17.42
CA LYS A 94 -12.20 -14.06 -17.59
C LYS A 94 -11.87 -13.40 -16.24
N ARG A 95 -12.76 -13.53 -15.24
CA ARG A 95 -12.49 -13.09 -13.85
C ARG A 95 -11.26 -13.79 -13.29
N GLY A 96 -11.23 -15.12 -13.35
CA GLY A 96 -10.09 -15.92 -12.87
C GLY A 96 -8.78 -15.55 -13.58
N ALA A 97 -8.79 -15.47 -14.91
CA ALA A 97 -7.63 -15.06 -15.69
C ALA A 97 -7.16 -13.63 -15.34
N GLY A 98 -8.09 -12.68 -15.20
CA GLY A 98 -7.79 -11.30 -14.83
C GLY A 98 -7.11 -11.18 -13.47
N LEU A 99 -7.57 -11.92 -12.47
CA LEU A 99 -6.94 -11.95 -11.15
C LEU A 99 -5.52 -12.53 -11.17
N ILE A 100 -5.31 -13.60 -11.94
CA ILE A 100 -3.99 -14.23 -12.08
C ILE A 100 -3.02 -13.25 -12.75
N ILE A 101 -3.42 -12.63 -13.87
CA ILE A 101 -2.60 -11.65 -14.59
C ILE A 101 -2.27 -10.47 -13.67
N PHE A 102 -3.26 -9.94 -12.96
CA PHE A 102 -3.04 -8.84 -12.01
C PHE A 102 -2.06 -9.24 -10.90
N GLY A 103 -2.21 -10.43 -10.33
CA GLY A 103 -1.29 -10.96 -9.32
C GLY A 103 0.13 -11.12 -9.85
N MET A 104 0.30 -11.64 -11.06
CA MET A 104 1.62 -11.78 -11.71
C MET A 104 2.30 -10.42 -11.90
N ILE A 105 1.57 -9.41 -12.37
CA ILE A 105 2.09 -8.04 -12.50
C ILE A 105 2.47 -7.49 -11.12
N GLY A 106 1.64 -7.70 -10.09
CA GLY A 106 1.92 -7.28 -8.72
C GLY A 106 3.26 -7.81 -8.18
N GLN A 107 3.63 -9.05 -8.51
CA GLN A 107 4.90 -9.63 -8.09
C GLN A 107 6.13 -8.95 -8.72
N THR A 108 5.99 -8.31 -9.89
CA THR A 108 7.09 -7.51 -10.47
C THR A 108 7.44 -6.31 -9.58
N GLY A 109 6.46 -5.75 -8.86
CA GLY A 109 6.68 -4.68 -7.89
C GLY A 109 7.54 -5.12 -6.72
N SER A 110 7.37 -6.36 -6.23
CA SER A 110 8.22 -6.94 -5.17
C SER A 110 9.68 -7.07 -5.62
N ILE A 111 9.91 -7.46 -6.88
CA ILE A 111 11.26 -7.55 -7.46
C ILE A 111 11.87 -6.15 -7.58
N ALA A 112 11.15 -5.18 -8.14
CA ALA A 112 11.61 -3.80 -8.28
C ALA A 112 11.90 -3.15 -6.91
N GLY A 113 11.03 -3.37 -5.92
CA GLY A 113 11.19 -2.87 -4.56
C GLY A 113 12.49 -3.32 -3.91
N SER A 114 12.92 -4.57 -4.12
CA SER A 114 14.21 -5.06 -3.61
C SER A 114 15.42 -4.26 -4.14
N ARG A 115 15.28 -3.62 -5.31
CA ARG A 115 16.29 -2.76 -5.93
C ARG A 115 16.14 -1.29 -5.56
N PHE A 116 14.93 -0.82 -5.30
CA PHE A 116 14.66 0.57 -4.90
C PHE A 116 15.09 0.90 -3.47
N PHE A 117 15.31 -0.12 -2.61
CA PHE A 117 15.70 0.06 -1.22
C PHE A 117 17.09 -0.56 -0.91
N PRO A 118 18.19 -0.07 -1.53
CA PRO A 118 19.53 -0.58 -1.27
C PRO A 118 19.97 -0.28 0.17
N LYS A 119 20.66 -1.22 0.81
CA LYS A 119 21.09 -1.11 2.23
C LYS A 119 21.96 0.13 2.49
N GLU A 120 22.70 0.59 1.49
CA GLU A 120 23.59 1.75 1.52
C GLU A 120 22.85 3.08 1.74
N GLU A 121 21.56 3.16 1.36
CA GLU A 121 20.71 4.35 1.55
C GLU A 121 19.97 4.35 2.90
N GLY A 122 20.26 3.38 3.76
CA GLY A 122 19.81 3.38 5.14
C GLY A 122 20.35 4.61 5.90
N PRO A 123 19.64 5.10 6.92
CA PRO A 123 18.41 4.55 7.52
C PRO A 123 17.13 5.13 6.91
N TYR A 124 17.23 6.01 5.92
CA TYR A 124 16.10 6.82 5.46
C TYR A 124 15.50 6.34 4.14
N TYR A 125 16.31 5.73 3.27
CA TYR A 125 15.91 5.19 1.96
C TYR A 125 15.13 6.19 1.09
N THR A 126 15.53 7.46 1.11
CA THR A 126 14.77 8.57 0.54
C THR A 126 14.43 8.36 -0.95
N LYS A 127 15.35 7.80 -1.76
CA LYS A 127 15.06 7.56 -3.19
C LYS A 127 13.98 6.49 -3.38
N GLY A 128 14.08 5.36 -2.67
CA GLY A 128 13.05 4.32 -2.73
C GLY A 128 11.68 4.81 -2.26
N MET A 129 11.65 5.62 -1.21
CA MET A 129 10.41 6.24 -0.72
C MET A 129 9.83 7.23 -1.73
N ALA A 130 10.66 8.06 -2.37
CA ALA A 130 10.23 9.02 -3.39
C ALA A 130 9.71 8.33 -4.66
N ILE A 131 10.37 7.25 -5.11
CA ILE A 131 9.91 6.43 -6.24
C ILE A 131 8.56 5.79 -5.91
N SER A 132 8.36 5.32 -4.67
CA SER A 132 7.10 4.69 -4.25
C SER A 132 5.95 5.69 -4.05
N ALA A 133 6.26 6.98 -3.92
CA ALA A 133 5.27 8.05 -3.81
C ALA A 133 4.73 8.52 -5.18
N ALA A 134 5.46 8.22 -6.26
CA ALA A 134 5.12 8.59 -7.63
C ALA A 134 4.26 7.51 -8.29
#